data_AF-A0A812DQN8-F1
#
_entry.id   AF-A0A812DQN8-F1
#
_cell.length_a   1.000
_cell.length_b   1.000
_cell.length_c   1.000
_cell.angle_alpha   90.00
_cell.angle_beta   90.00
_cell.angle_gamma   90.00
#
_symmetry.space_group_name_H-M   'P 1'
#
loop_
_entity.id
_entity.type
_entity.pdbx_description
1 polymer ?
#
loop_
_entity_poly.entity_id
_entity_poly.type
_entity_poly.pdbx_seq_one_letter_code
_entity_poly.pdbx_strand_id
1 'polypeptide(L)'
;MRARRARESQEQTTMRLSQVAQRSALTQASQSQEERATGLAGKAAYRASLRSKLKNAQRSGINAQYAATASASQASETHHQSLLRNVRNSAATAKSREIETLDRKRARQSRDAAATASARVAETQLRRSVESSRYCLPADAPVNPGTLLQQRLLRLLKLRSVRNATNAATTARSRAAETFDRRRARQSRDAASTARSRESETELHRATRNTCNAAVTSAARKFVGPQTRANRLSRAATIMAAVLKPQTPQARRIRLDGDIQRLATARNITCPSSSFWYFLAFNYDPGLNYV
;
A
#
# COMPACT_ATOMS: atom_id res chain seq x y z
N MET A 1 15.66 7.49 44.55
CA MET A 1 14.43 6.99 43.88
C MET A 1 14.52 5.54 43.40
N ARG A 2 15.51 5.14 42.56
CA ARG A 2 15.62 3.73 42.10
C ARG A 2 15.81 2.71 43.23
N ALA A 3 16.68 3.01 44.20
CA ALA A 3 16.92 2.14 45.36
C ALA A 3 15.70 1.99 46.30
N ARG A 4 14.83 2.99 46.37
CA ARG A 4 13.57 2.95 47.15
C ARG A 4 12.52 2.07 46.46
N ARG A 5 12.40 2.16 45.13
CA ARG A 5 11.48 1.33 44.33
C ARG A 5 11.85 -0.14 44.30
N ALA A 6 13.13 -0.46 44.40
CA ALA A 6 13.62 -1.84 44.46
C ALA A 6 13.32 -2.54 45.80
N ARG A 7 12.97 -1.76 46.85
CA ARG A 7 12.66 -2.24 48.19
C ARG A 7 11.17 -2.13 48.54
N GLU A 8 10.31 -1.75 47.57
CA GLU A 8 8.87 -1.67 47.76
C GLU A 8 8.26 -3.07 47.92
N SER A 9 7.41 -3.27 48.91
CA SER A 9 6.58 -4.47 49.00
C SER A 9 5.51 -4.47 47.91
N GLN A 10 4.91 -5.62 47.61
CA GLN A 10 3.86 -5.72 46.60
C GLN A 10 2.68 -4.77 46.90
N GLU A 11 2.26 -4.65 48.17
CA GLU A 11 1.23 -3.71 48.61
C GLU A 11 1.63 -2.24 48.41
N GLN A 12 2.89 -1.90 48.68
CA GLN A 12 3.38 -0.54 48.43
C GLN A 12 3.42 -0.23 46.92
N THR A 13 3.75 -1.21 46.08
CA THR A 13 3.72 -1.04 44.63
C THR A 13 2.28 -0.87 44.10
N THR A 14 1.33 -1.66 44.57
CA THR A 14 -0.07 -1.58 44.12
C THR A 14 -0.71 -0.27 44.57
N MET A 15 -0.47 0.17 45.80
CA MET A 15 -0.93 1.47 46.33
C MET A 15 -0.32 2.65 45.56
N ARG A 16 0.97 2.59 45.24
CA ARG A 16 1.60 3.65 44.44
C ARG A 16 1.01 3.69 43.02
N LEU A 17 0.80 2.53 42.40
CA LEU A 17 0.23 2.45 41.05
C LEU A 17 -1.23 2.90 41.01
N SER A 18 -2.04 2.58 42.04
CA SER A 18 -3.42 3.04 42.14
C SER A 18 -3.49 4.56 42.28
N GLN A 19 -2.63 5.16 43.11
CA GLN A 19 -2.54 6.63 43.24
C GLN A 19 -2.10 7.30 41.93
N VAL A 20 -1.17 6.71 41.18
CA VAL A 20 -0.77 7.22 39.86
C VAL A 20 -1.91 7.12 38.84
N ALA A 21 -2.66 6.02 38.85
CA ALA A 21 -3.82 5.83 37.99
C ALA A 21 -4.92 6.85 38.30
N GLN A 22 -5.21 7.08 39.58
CA GLN A 22 -6.20 8.05 40.04
C GLN A 22 -5.82 9.48 39.63
N ARG A 23 -4.56 9.89 39.86
CA ARG A 23 -4.07 11.19 39.40
C ARG A 23 -4.17 11.33 37.90
N SER A 24 -3.79 10.29 37.14
CA SER A 24 -3.88 10.29 35.68
C SER A 24 -5.32 10.41 35.17
N ALA A 25 -6.29 9.77 35.85
CA ALA A 25 -7.70 9.87 35.53
C ALA A 25 -8.24 11.28 35.77
N LEU A 26 -7.89 11.89 36.91
CA LEU A 26 -8.27 13.27 37.22
C LEU A 26 -7.72 14.26 36.19
N THR A 27 -6.44 14.13 35.82
CA THR A 27 -5.83 14.98 34.78
C THR A 27 -6.49 14.78 33.42
N GLN A 28 -6.89 13.56 33.04
CA GLN A 28 -7.58 13.30 31.78
C GLN A 28 -9.02 13.85 31.76
N ALA A 29 -9.69 13.85 32.90
CA ALA A 29 -11.02 14.40 33.06
C ALA A 29 -11.03 15.93 32.94
N SER A 30 -9.99 16.61 33.45
CA SER A 30 -9.87 18.08 33.41
C SER A 30 -9.25 18.63 32.11
N GLN A 31 -8.81 17.78 31.19
CA GLN A 31 -8.13 18.20 29.96
C GLN A 31 -9.04 18.90 28.96
N SER A 32 -8.56 20.01 28.40
CA SER A 32 -9.22 20.68 27.27
C SER A 32 -9.19 19.81 26.00
N GLN A 33 -10.04 20.12 25.02
CA GLN A 33 -10.05 19.38 23.75
C GLN A 33 -8.71 19.53 22.98
N GLU A 34 -8.07 20.70 23.06
CA GLU A 34 -6.78 20.95 22.42
C GLU A 34 -5.63 20.21 23.11
N GLU A 35 -5.60 20.20 24.44
CA GLU A 35 -4.63 19.40 25.22
C GLU A 35 -4.80 17.90 24.96
N ARG A 36 -6.06 17.46 24.84
CA ARG A 36 -6.37 16.08 24.47
C ARG A 36 -5.89 15.75 23.06
N ALA A 37 -6.14 16.64 22.10
CA ALA A 37 -5.72 16.45 20.71
C ALA A 37 -4.19 16.43 20.57
N THR A 38 -3.48 17.38 21.20
CA THR A 38 -2.01 17.44 21.21
C THR A 38 -1.40 16.24 21.93
N GLY A 39 -1.97 15.84 23.07
CA GLY A 39 -1.56 14.63 23.80
C GLY A 39 -1.75 13.35 22.98
N LEU A 40 -2.86 13.23 22.23
CA LEU A 40 -3.10 12.11 21.32
C LEU A 40 -2.13 12.12 20.14
N ALA A 41 -1.86 13.28 19.56
CA ALA A 41 -0.89 13.44 18.47
C ALA A 41 0.52 13.05 18.93
N GLY A 42 0.94 13.47 20.13
CA GLY A 42 2.22 13.09 20.75
C GLY A 42 2.30 11.58 21.00
N LYS A 43 1.25 10.97 21.55
CA LYS A 43 1.16 9.50 21.72
C LYS A 43 1.23 8.76 20.38
N ALA A 44 0.57 9.28 19.35
CA ALA A 44 0.61 8.71 18.00
C ALA A 44 2.02 8.80 17.38
N ALA A 45 2.69 9.95 17.53
CA ALA A 45 4.06 10.15 17.06
C ALA A 45 5.06 9.24 17.80
N TYR A 46 4.92 9.11 19.11
CA TYR A 46 5.73 8.18 19.91
C TYR A 46 5.49 6.71 19.50
N ARG A 47 4.24 6.30 19.30
CA ARG A 47 3.93 4.96 18.79
C ARG A 47 4.50 4.73 17.39
N ALA A 48 4.46 5.73 16.51
CA ALA A 48 5.07 5.66 15.19
C ALA A 48 6.60 5.51 15.28
N SER A 49 7.26 6.24 16.18
CA SER A 49 8.72 6.15 16.39
C SER A 49 9.12 4.78 16.94
N LEU A 50 8.38 4.23 17.91
CA LEU A 50 8.58 2.87 18.39
C LEU A 50 8.42 1.85 17.26
N ARG A 51 7.36 1.96 16.45
CA ARG A 51 7.12 1.06 15.33
C ARG A 51 8.22 1.13 14.27
N SER A 52 8.78 2.32 14.04
CA SER A 52 9.90 2.54 13.11
C SER A 52 11.20 1.84 13.57
N LYS A 53 11.40 1.65 14.89
CA LYS A 53 12.57 0.98 15.47
C LYS A 53 12.46 -0.55 15.52
N LEU A 54 11.25 -1.11 15.37
CA LEU A 54 11.04 -2.56 15.40
C LEU A 54 11.66 -3.26 14.18
N LYS A 55 12.26 -4.42 14.41
CA LYS A 55 12.71 -5.33 13.35
C LYS A 55 11.50 -5.95 12.62
N ASN A 56 11.70 -6.37 11.37
CA ASN A 56 10.61 -6.91 10.53
C ASN A 56 9.87 -8.10 11.16
N ALA A 57 10.59 -9.01 11.84
CA ALA A 57 9.99 -10.14 12.56
C ALA A 57 9.03 -9.70 13.68
N GLN A 58 9.41 -8.69 14.47
CA GLN A 58 8.56 -8.13 15.53
C GLN A 58 7.33 -7.42 14.96
N ARG A 59 7.49 -6.71 13.83
CA ARG A 59 6.36 -6.09 13.12
C ARG A 59 5.37 -7.13 12.58
N SER A 60 5.89 -8.22 12.02
CA SER A 60 5.07 -9.32 11.51
C SER A 60 4.29 -9.99 12.64
N GLY A 61 4.95 -10.31 13.76
CA GLY A 61 4.29 -10.90 14.94
C GLY A 61 3.18 -10.02 15.51
N ILE A 62 3.42 -8.71 15.67
CA ILE A 62 2.40 -7.76 16.14
C ILE A 62 1.22 -7.68 15.15
N ASN A 63 1.49 -7.64 13.84
CA ASN A 63 0.42 -7.60 12.83
C ASN A 63 -0.40 -8.90 12.82
N ALA A 64 0.23 -10.06 13.01
CA ALA A 64 -0.43 -11.34 13.13
C ALA A 64 -1.34 -11.39 14.37
N GLN A 65 -0.87 -10.87 15.51
CA GLN A 65 -1.69 -10.76 16.73
C GLN A 65 -2.90 -9.84 16.54
N TYR A 66 -2.75 -8.70 15.86
CA TYR A 66 -3.90 -7.82 15.54
C TYR A 66 -4.90 -8.47 14.59
N ALA A 67 -4.40 -9.21 13.58
CA ALA A 67 -5.28 -9.93 12.66
C ALA A 67 -6.03 -11.05 13.39
N ALA A 68 -5.34 -11.82 14.24
CA ALA A 68 -5.93 -12.90 15.03
C ALA A 68 -6.98 -12.40 16.02
N THR A 69 -6.73 -11.28 16.70
CA THR A 69 -7.71 -10.68 17.63
C THR A 69 -8.92 -10.11 16.89
N ALA A 70 -8.72 -9.47 15.73
CA ALA A 70 -9.82 -9.01 14.88
C ALA A 70 -10.67 -10.17 14.33
N SER A 71 -10.03 -11.22 13.82
CA SER A 71 -10.74 -12.40 13.32
C SER A 71 -11.43 -13.17 14.43
N ALA A 72 -10.79 -13.33 15.59
CA ALA A 72 -11.39 -13.98 16.76
C ALA A 72 -12.65 -13.22 17.22
N SER A 73 -12.60 -11.89 17.28
CA SER A 73 -13.76 -11.07 17.67
C SER A 73 -14.93 -11.14 16.69
N GLN A 74 -14.68 -11.42 15.40
CA GLN A 74 -15.71 -11.57 14.37
C GLN A 74 -16.22 -13.02 14.25
N ALA A 75 -15.35 -14.00 14.46
CA ALA A 75 -15.69 -15.42 14.40
C ALA A 75 -16.41 -15.91 15.66
N SER A 76 -16.13 -15.32 16.82
CA SER A 76 -16.84 -15.60 18.08
C SER A 76 -18.16 -14.84 18.22
N GLU A 77 -18.51 -13.99 17.24
CA GLU A 77 -19.74 -13.20 17.27
C GLU A 77 -20.94 -14.13 17.01
N THR A 78 -21.75 -14.35 18.05
CA THR A 78 -22.97 -15.14 17.89
C THR A 78 -24.00 -14.37 17.05
N HIS A 79 -24.95 -15.07 16.45
CA HIS A 79 -26.03 -14.43 15.68
C HIS A 79 -26.77 -13.36 16.50
N HIS A 80 -27.01 -13.62 17.79
CA HIS A 80 -27.62 -12.67 18.72
C HIS A 80 -26.76 -11.40 18.93
N GLN A 81 -25.44 -11.55 19.08
CA GLN A 81 -24.52 -10.41 19.19
C GLN A 81 -24.48 -9.58 17.89
N SER A 82 -24.50 -10.24 16.73
CA SER A 82 -24.57 -9.58 15.42
C SER A 82 -25.88 -8.80 15.25
N LEU A 83 -27.01 -9.37 15.69
CA LEU A 83 -28.31 -8.67 15.69
C LEU A 83 -28.27 -7.44 16.60
N LEU A 84 -27.77 -7.56 17.84
CA LEU A 84 -27.62 -6.42 18.75
C LEU A 84 -26.70 -5.33 18.18
N ARG A 85 -25.61 -5.72 17.51
CA ARG A 85 -24.72 -4.79 16.82
C ARG A 85 -25.45 -4.07 15.68
N ASN A 86 -26.20 -4.79 14.85
CA ASN A 86 -26.96 -4.21 13.75
C ASN A 86 -28.05 -3.25 14.25
N VAL A 87 -28.77 -3.63 15.31
CA VAL A 87 -29.77 -2.75 15.96
C VAL A 87 -29.12 -1.47 16.49
N ARG A 88 -27.97 -1.58 17.18
CA ARG A 88 -27.22 -0.41 17.65
C ARG A 88 -26.72 0.47 16.51
N ASN A 89 -26.22 -0.12 15.43
CA ASN A 89 -25.76 0.62 14.24
C ASN A 89 -26.92 1.35 13.54
N SER A 90 -28.07 0.69 13.41
CA SER A 90 -29.29 1.28 12.87
C SER A 90 -29.78 2.44 13.75
N ALA A 91 -29.80 2.26 15.07
CA ALA A 91 -30.19 3.31 16.02
C ALA A 91 -29.21 4.50 16.01
N ALA A 92 -27.90 4.23 15.93
CA ALA A 92 -26.88 5.28 15.79
C ALA A 92 -27.03 6.04 14.47
N THR A 93 -27.37 5.33 13.38
CA THR A 93 -27.65 5.94 12.08
C THR A 93 -28.91 6.80 12.14
N ALA A 94 -29.97 6.35 12.82
CA ALA A 94 -31.19 7.12 13.02
C ALA A 94 -30.92 8.41 13.81
N LYS A 95 -30.26 8.31 14.97
CA LYS A 95 -29.86 9.49 15.76
C LYS A 95 -28.98 10.47 14.97
N SER A 96 -28.02 9.96 14.22
CA SER A 96 -27.16 10.77 13.35
C SER A 96 -27.95 11.52 12.28
N ARG A 97 -29.04 10.93 11.76
CA ARG A 97 -29.96 11.56 10.81
C ARG A 97 -30.87 12.60 11.45
N GLU A 98 -31.27 12.42 12.71
CA GLU A 98 -32.10 13.37 13.46
C GLU A 98 -31.36 14.67 13.76
N ILE A 99 -30.08 14.58 14.17
CA ILE A 99 -29.25 15.75 14.52
C ILE A 99 -28.52 16.37 13.32
N GLU A 100 -28.79 15.88 12.11
CA GLU A 100 -28.10 16.32 10.92
C GLU A 100 -28.54 17.74 10.51
N THR A 101 -27.57 18.60 10.21
CA THR A 101 -27.86 19.94 9.67
C THR A 101 -28.49 19.86 8.28
N LEU A 102 -29.29 20.86 7.92
CA LEU A 102 -29.97 20.91 6.61
C LEU A 102 -29.00 20.77 5.43
N ASP A 103 -27.81 21.38 5.50
CA ASP A 103 -26.80 21.26 4.45
C ASP A 103 -26.23 19.85 4.31
N ARG A 104 -25.99 19.17 5.44
CA ARG A 104 -25.54 17.77 5.44
C ARG A 104 -26.64 16.84 4.91
N LYS A 105 -27.90 17.10 5.28
CA LYS A 105 -29.07 16.38 4.76
C LYS A 105 -29.21 16.55 3.25
N ARG A 106 -29.11 17.78 2.74
CA ARG A 106 -29.11 18.08 1.29
C ARG A 106 -27.95 17.41 0.57
N ALA A 107 -26.74 17.47 1.13
CA ALA A 107 -25.56 16.82 0.56
C ALA A 107 -25.68 15.28 0.55
N ARG A 108 -26.32 14.66 1.56
CA ARG A 108 -26.63 13.22 1.52
C ARG A 108 -27.67 12.92 0.45
N GLN A 109 -28.81 13.61 0.45
CA GLN A 109 -29.89 13.38 -0.51
C GLN A 109 -29.41 13.60 -1.96
N SER A 110 -28.58 14.60 -2.20
CA SER A 110 -27.93 14.83 -3.50
C SER A 110 -27.05 13.64 -3.92
N ARG A 111 -26.25 13.08 -2.98
CA ARG A 111 -25.44 11.88 -3.24
C ARG A 111 -26.31 10.65 -3.52
N ASP A 112 -27.38 10.45 -2.75
CA ASP A 112 -28.29 9.31 -2.90
C ASP A 112 -29.07 9.42 -4.22
N ALA A 113 -29.52 10.62 -4.58
CA ALA A 113 -30.18 10.92 -5.85
C ALA A 113 -29.21 10.72 -7.03
N ALA A 114 -27.96 11.19 -6.93
CA ALA A 114 -26.94 10.97 -7.95
C ALA A 114 -26.59 9.48 -8.12
N ALA A 115 -26.54 8.72 -7.02
CA ALA A 115 -26.33 7.27 -7.05
C ALA A 115 -27.50 6.55 -7.71
N THR A 116 -28.73 6.93 -7.37
CA THR A 116 -29.96 6.37 -7.96
C THR A 116 -30.10 6.72 -9.44
N ALA A 117 -29.80 7.97 -9.83
CA ALA A 117 -29.77 8.41 -11.22
C ALA A 117 -28.69 7.65 -12.02
N SER A 118 -27.50 7.49 -11.45
CA SER A 118 -26.44 6.68 -12.08
C SER A 118 -26.89 5.22 -12.30
N ALA A 119 -27.62 4.64 -11.34
CA ALA A 119 -28.16 3.30 -11.47
C ALA A 119 -29.25 3.20 -12.56
N ARG A 120 -30.16 4.18 -12.65
CA ARG A 120 -31.20 4.25 -13.69
C ARG A 120 -30.63 4.51 -15.09
N VAL A 121 -29.59 5.33 -15.21
CA VAL A 121 -28.87 5.52 -16.49
C VAL A 121 -28.22 4.22 -16.93
N ALA A 122 -27.60 3.47 -16.01
CA ALA A 122 -27.06 2.15 -16.32
C ALA A 122 -28.15 1.16 -16.74
N GLU A 123 -29.33 1.18 -16.10
CA GLU A 123 -30.47 0.33 -16.46
C GLU A 123 -31.07 0.70 -17.83
N THR A 124 -31.23 1.99 -18.14
CA THR A 124 -31.75 2.44 -19.44
C THR A 124 -30.78 2.16 -20.59
N GLN A 125 -29.46 2.26 -20.35
CA GLN A 125 -28.44 1.83 -21.31
C GLN A 125 -28.49 0.30 -21.54
N LEU A 126 -28.75 -0.48 -20.48
CA LEU A 126 -29.00 -1.92 -20.61
C LEU A 126 -30.25 -2.21 -21.44
N ARG A 127 -31.37 -1.51 -21.20
CA ARG A 127 -32.62 -1.71 -21.97
C ARG A 127 -32.47 -1.33 -23.44
N ARG A 128 -31.92 -0.15 -23.76
CA ARG A 128 -31.68 0.28 -25.16
C ARG A 128 -30.72 -0.65 -25.90
N SER A 129 -29.71 -1.19 -25.22
CA SER A 129 -28.78 -2.18 -25.79
C SER A 129 -29.49 -3.51 -26.10
N VAL A 130 -30.46 -3.92 -25.27
CA VAL A 130 -31.27 -5.11 -25.52
C VAL A 130 -32.28 -4.91 -26.65
N GLU A 131 -32.92 -3.74 -26.75
CA GLU A 131 -33.84 -3.40 -27.85
C GLU A 131 -33.12 -3.23 -29.19
N SER A 132 -31.96 -2.57 -29.23
CA SER A 132 -31.14 -2.48 -30.44
C SER A 132 -30.66 -3.86 -30.92
N SER A 133 -30.47 -4.82 -30.01
CA SER A 133 -30.14 -6.21 -30.37
C SER A 133 -31.32 -7.01 -30.93
N ARG A 134 -32.58 -6.56 -30.76
CA ARG A 134 -33.78 -7.18 -31.38
C ARG A 134 -33.96 -6.78 -32.85
N TYR A 135 -33.49 -5.61 -33.26
CA TYR A 135 -33.66 -5.07 -34.62
C TYR A 135 -32.52 -5.39 -35.60
N CYS A 136 -31.50 -6.16 -35.18
CA CYS A 136 -30.36 -6.54 -36.03
C CYS A 136 -30.44 -7.98 -36.57
N LEU A 137 -31.61 -8.63 -36.54
CA LEU A 137 -31.82 -9.92 -37.19
C LEU A 137 -32.82 -9.73 -38.34
N PRO A 138 -32.49 -10.16 -39.58
CA PRO A 138 -33.51 -10.32 -40.61
C PRO A 138 -34.51 -11.39 -40.12
N ALA A 139 -35.80 -11.12 -40.29
CA ALA A 139 -36.89 -11.93 -39.74
C ALA A 139 -36.88 -13.41 -40.20
N ASP A 140 -36.10 -13.73 -41.25
CA ASP A 140 -36.15 -15.03 -41.95
C ASP A 140 -34.81 -15.80 -41.99
N ALA A 141 -33.83 -15.49 -41.14
CA ALA A 141 -32.58 -16.26 -41.13
C ALA A 141 -32.73 -17.59 -40.38
N PRO A 142 -32.34 -18.75 -40.97
CA PRO A 142 -32.46 -20.05 -40.32
C PRO A 142 -31.64 -20.08 -39.03
N VAL A 143 -32.32 -20.37 -37.92
CA VAL A 143 -31.76 -20.36 -36.57
C VAL A 143 -30.88 -21.61 -36.38
N ASN A 144 -29.61 -21.51 -36.75
CA ASN A 144 -28.61 -22.52 -36.40
C ASN A 144 -28.27 -22.44 -34.90
N PRO A 145 -28.32 -23.54 -34.13
CA PRO A 145 -28.04 -23.52 -32.68
C PRO A 145 -26.61 -23.04 -32.33
N GLY A 146 -25.66 -23.14 -33.28
CA GLY A 146 -24.32 -22.59 -33.16
C GLY A 146 -24.24 -21.05 -33.12
N THR A 147 -25.14 -20.35 -33.81
CA THR A 147 -25.14 -18.87 -33.82
C THR A 147 -25.74 -18.29 -32.54
N LEU A 148 -26.69 -19.01 -31.91
CA LEU A 148 -27.27 -18.60 -30.62
C LEU A 148 -26.26 -18.61 -29.47
N LEU A 149 -25.39 -19.62 -29.41
CA LEU A 149 -24.32 -19.68 -28.40
C LEU A 149 -23.30 -18.55 -28.59
N GLN A 150 -22.92 -18.27 -29.84
CA GLN A 150 -22.00 -17.18 -30.18
C GLN A 150 -22.60 -15.81 -29.83
N GLN A 151 -23.89 -15.59 -30.15
CA GLN A 151 -24.62 -14.38 -29.79
C GLN A 151 -24.76 -14.21 -28.27
N ARG A 152 -25.02 -15.31 -27.53
CA ARG A 152 -25.09 -15.30 -26.06
C ARG A 152 -23.74 -14.95 -25.44
N LEU A 153 -22.63 -15.49 -25.97
CA LEU A 153 -21.29 -15.20 -25.49
C LEU A 153 -20.91 -13.74 -25.75
N LEU A 154 -21.19 -13.21 -26.94
CA LEU A 154 -20.98 -11.79 -27.25
C LEU A 154 -21.80 -10.87 -26.34
N ARG A 155 -23.06 -11.23 -26.04
CA ARG A 155 -23.89 -10.50 -25.09
C ARG A 155 -23.29 -10.50 -23.69
N LEU A 156 -22.79 -11.64 -23.21
CA LEU A 156 -22.12 -11.75 -21.90
C LEU A 156 -20.83 -10.93 -21.85
N LEU A 157 -20.03 -10.93 -22.92
CA LEU A 157 -18.82 -10.10 -23.00
C LEU A 157 -19.14 -8.61 -22.97
N LYS A 158 -20.17 -8.17 -23.71
CA LYS A 158 -20.65 -6.78 -23.69
C LYS A 158 -21.18 -6.38 -22.31
N LEU A 159 -21.94 -7.24 -21.64
CA LEU A 159 -22.40 -6.99 -20.28
C LEU A 159 -21.24 -6.90 -19.28
N ARG A 160 -20.24 -7.77 -19.44
CA ARG A 160 -19.02 -7.74 -18.61
C ARG A 160 -18.22 -6.45 -18.83
N SER A 161 -18.08 -5.98 -20.08
CA SER A 161 -17.34 -4.75 -20.37
C SER A 161 -18.03 -3.53 -19.78
N VAL A 162 -19.35 -3.43 -19.92
CA VAL A 162 -20.15 -2.35 -19.31
C VAL A 162 -20.02 -2.37 -17.80
N ARG A 163 -20.15 -3.54 -17.15
CA ARG A 163 -19.96 -3.67 -15.70
C ARG A 163 -18.56 -3.26 -15.24
N ASN A 164 -17.53 -3.60 -16.00
CA ASN A 164 -16.17 -3.19 -15.68
C ASN A 164 -16.00 -1.67 -15.82
N ALA A 165 -16.59 -1.06 -16.84
CA ALA A 165 -16.55 0.39 -17.05
C ALA A 165 -17.26 1.13 -15.91
N THR A 166 -18.44 0.67 -15.48
CA THR A 166 -19.15 1.28 -14.34
C THR A 166 -18.37 1.15 -13.04
N ASN A 167 -17.78 -0.02 -12.76
CA ASN A 167 -16.92 -0.24 -11.60
C ASN A 167 -15.66 0.63 -11.62
N ALA A 168 -15.06 0.84 -12.80
CA ALA A 168 -13.93 1.75 -12.96
C ALA A 168 -14.34 3.20 -12.67
N ALA A 169 -15.48 3.65 -13.18
CA ALA A 169 -16.00 4.99 -12.97
C ALA A 169 -16.38 5.25 -11.49
N THR A 170 -17.00 4.30 -10.81
CA THR A 170 -17.31 4.42 -9.37
C THR A 170 -16.03 4.47 -8.54
N THR A 171 -15.03 3.63 -8.86
CA THR A 171 -13.71 3.64 -8.22
C THR A 171 -13.00 4.98 -8.42
N ALA A 172 -13.02 5.52 -9.64
CA ALA A 172 -12.42 6.82 -9.95
C ALA A 172 -13.07 7.94 -9.13
N ARG A 173 -14.40 8.01 -9.11
CA ARG A 173 -15.15 8.98 -8.29
C ARG A 173 -14.83 8.85 -6.80
N SER A 174 -14.78 7.62 -6.28
CA SER A 174 -14.44 7.36 -4.88
C SER A 174 -13.02 7.81 -4.54
N ARG A 175 -12.05 7.56 -5.43
CA ARG A 175 -10.64 7.98 -5.24
C ARG A 175 -10.46 9.50 -5.34
N ALA A 176 -11.24 10.16 -6.20
CA ALA A 176 -11.22 11.62 -6.32
C ALA A 176 -11.74 12.31 -5.07
N ALA A 177 -12.79 11.76 -4.44
CA ALA A 177 -13.37 12.28 -3.20
C ALA A 177 -12.66 11.78 -1.92
N GLU A 178 -11.55 11.06 -2.04
CA GLU A 178 -10.85 10.44 -0.92
C GLU A 178 -10.03 11.47 -0.13
N THR A 179 -10.20 11.50 1.20
CA THR A 179 -9.36 12.32 2.09
C THR A 179 -7.92 11.81 2.13
N PHE A 180 -6.98 12.65 2.52
CA PHE A 180 -5.57 12.28 2.61
C PHE A 180 -5.33 11.05 3.50
N ASP A 181 -5.97 10.99 4.68
CA ASP A 181 -5.81 9.87 5.61
C ASP A 181 -6.36 8.56 5.04
N ARG A 182 -7.50 8.61 4.35
CA ARG A 182 -8.06 7.43 3.68
C ARG A 182 -7.15 6.95 2.56
N ARG A 183 -6.61 7.88 1.76
CA ARG A 183 -5.64 7.58 0.70
C ARG A 183 -4.39 6.93 1.26
N ARG A 184 -3.84 7.46 2.35
CA ARG A 184 -2.66 6.91 3.03
C ARG A 184 -2.96 5.51 3.59
N ALA A 185 -4.10 5.32 4.23
CA ALA A 185 -4.50 4.02 4.76
C ALA A 185 -4.70 2.97 3.65
N ARG A 186 -5.27 3.35 2.50
CA ARG A 186 -5.38 2.50 1.32
C ARG A 186 -4.02 2.13 0.76
N GLN A 187 -3.14 3.10 0.50
CA GLN A 187 -1.78 2.86 0.01
C GLN A 187 -0.97 1.95 0.95
N SER A 188 -1.11 2.14 2.27
CA SER A 188 -0.48 1.27 3.27
C SER A 188 -0.95 -0.18 3.17
N ARG A 189 -2.27 -0.40 3.00
CA ARG A 189 -2.85 -1.74 2.78
C ARG A 189 -2.38 -2.36 1.47
N ASP A 190 -2.35 -1.58 0.39
CA ASP A 190 -1.90 -2.05 -0.93
C ASP A 190 -0.41 -2.46 -0.89
N ALA A 191 0.44 -1.68 -0.21
CA ALA A 191 1.84 -1.99 0.00
C ALA A 191 2.02 -3.27 0.83
N ALA A 192 1.26 -3.43 1.93
CA ALA A 192 1.29 -4.63 2.75
C ALA A 192 0.79 -5.88 1.99
N SER A 193 -0.24 -5.73 1.17
CA SER A 193 -0.75 -6.80 0.28
C SER A 193 0.33 -7.23 -0.72
N THR A 194 0.98 -6.26 -1.35
CA THR A 194 2.08 -6.52 -2.30
C THR A 194 3.26 -7.20 -1.63
N ALA A 195 3.63 -6.78 -0.42
CA ALA A 195 4.72 -7.41 0.33
C ALA A 195 4.41 -8.88 0.65
N ARG A 196 3.20 -9.18 1.14
CA ARG A 196 2.76 -10.56 1.40
C ARG A 196 2.74 -11.42 0.14
N SER A 197 2.21 -10.88 -0.97
CA SER A 197 2.18 -11.59 -2.25
C SER A 197 3.58 -11.91 -2.78
N ARG A 198 4.58 -11.05 -2.51
CA ARG A 198 5.98 -11.28 -2.89
C ARG A 198 6.70 -12.26 -1.98
N GLU A 199 6.34 -12.27 -0.70
CA GLU A 199 6.88 -13.22 0.27
C GLU A 199 6.45 -14.65 -0.04
N SER A 200 5.20 -14.85 -0.47
CA SER A 200 4.67 -16.15 -0.88
C SER A 200 4.91 -16.51 -2.37
N GLU A 201 5.70 -15.71 -3.10
CA GLU A 201 5.94 -15.90 -4.53
C GLU A 201 6.97 -17.01 -4.77
N THR A 202 6.68 -17.96 -5.67
CA THR A 202 7.65 -18.99 -6.09
C THR A 202 8.76 -18.40 -6.95
N GLU A 203 9.92 -19.08 -7.05
CA GLU A 203 11.06 -18.60 -7.86
C GLU A 203 10.69 -18.37 -9.33
N LEU A 204 9.86 -19.25 -9.92
CA LEU A 204 9.39 -19.11 -11.31
C LEU A 204 8.57 -17.83 -11.51
N HIS A 205 7.63 -17.54 -10.60
CA HIS A 205 6.84 -16.31 -10.66
C HIS A 205 7.72 -15.08 -10.44
N ARG A 206 8.68 -15.15 -9.51
CA ARG A 206 9.64 -14.08 -9.24
C ARG A 206 10.51 -13.76 -10.46
N ALA A 207 11.03 -14.79 -11.13
CA ALA A 207 11.81 -14.66 -12.35
C ALA A 207 10.96 -14.01 -13.46
N THR A 208 9.74 -14.52 -13.69
CA THR A 208 8.80 -13.98 -14.67
C THR A 208 8.45 -12.51 -14.41
N ARG A 209 8.21 -12.14 -13.14
CA ARG A 209 7.96 -10.75 -12.76
C ARG A 209 9.18 -9.87 -13.02
N ASN A 210 10.40 -10.36 -12.72
CA ASN A 210 11.63 -9.61 -12.95
C ASN A 210 11.91 -9.41 -14.45
N THR A 211 11.69 -10.42 -15.30
CA THR A 211 11.84 -10.29 -16.75
C THR A 211 10.81 -9.33 -17.34
N CYS A 212 9.54 -9.42 -16.93
CA CYS A 212 8.51 -8.45 -17.30
C CYS A 212 8.88 -7.01 -16.88
N ASN A 213 9.37 -6.82 -15.66
CA ASN A 213 9.82 -5.50 -15.18
C ASN A 213 10.98 -4.94 -16.01
N ALA A 214 11.94 -5.79 -16.38
CA ALA A 214 13.07 -5.41 -17.23
C ALA A 214 12.59 -4.98 -18.63
N ALA A 215 11.68 -5.75 -19.24
CA ALA A 215 11.09 -5.45 -20.55
C ALA A 215 10.25 -4.16 -20.54
N VAL A 216 9.42 -3.94 -19.52
CA VAL A 216 8.65 -2.69 -19.37
C VAL A 216 9.60 -1.50 -19.17
N THR A 217 10.66 -1.67 -18.40
CA THR A 217 11.65 -0.60 -18.16
C THR A 217 12.43 -0.26 -19.42
N SER A 218 12.83 -1.26 -20.22
CA SER A 218 13.52 -1.02 -21.49
C SER A 218 12.60 -0.35 -22.52
N ALA A 219 11.36 -0.83 -22.64
CA ALA A 219 10.34 -0.22 -23.50
C ALA A 219 10.07 1.23 -23.09
N ALA A 220 9.85 1.50 -21.80
CA ALA A 220 9.65 2.86 -21.30
C ALA A 220 10.85 3.75 -21.65
N ARG A 221 12.09 3.29 -21.49
CA ARG A 221 13.29 4.07 -21.82
C ARG A 221 13.43 4.37 -23.32
N LYS A 222 12.92 3.50 -24.20
CA LYS A 222 12.98 3.70 -25.65
C LYS A 222 12.15 4.91 -26.11
N PHE A 223 11.02 5.18 -25.45
CA PHE A 223 10.07 6.23 -25.83
C PHE A 223 10.14 7.50 -24.97
N VAL A 224 11.17 7.63 -24.12
CA VAL A 224 11.36 8.80 -23.26
C VAL A 224 12.02 9.93 -24.06
N GLY A 225 11.45 11.14 -23.97
CA GLY A 225 11.98 12.32 -24.65
C GLY A 225 13.39 12.74 -24.18
N PRO A 226 14.10 13.60 -24.94
CA PRO A 226 15.49 13.97 -24.65
C PRO A 226 15.67 14.62 -23.27
N GLN A 227 14.77 15.50 -22.86
CA GLN A 227 14.86 16.21 -21.58
C GLN A 227 14.72 15.29 -20.37
N THR A 228 13.74 14.38 -20.41
CA THR A 228 13.52 13.38 -19.37
C THR A 228 14.65 12.35 -19.32
N ARG A 229 15.25 12.02 -20.47
CA ARG A 229 16.48 11.22 -20.53
C ARG A 229 17.67 11.95 -19.89
N ALA A 230 17.91 13.21 -20.24
CA ALA A 230 19.00 14.02 -19.69
C ALA A 230 18.86 14.17 -18.16
N ASN A 231 17.67 14.51 -17.67
CA ASN A 231 17.40 14.61 -16.23
C ASN A 231 17.65 13.29 -15.49
N ARG A 232 17.27 12.15 -16.08
CA ARG A 232 17.53 10.83 -15.50
C ARG A 232 19.02 10.52 -15.45
N LEU A 233 19.76 10.81 -16.52
CA LEU A 233 21.21 10.58 -16.58
C LEU A 233 21.96 11.49 -15.61
N SER A 234 21.58 12.78 -15.55
CA SER A 234 22.12 13.73 -14.57
C SER A 234 21.90 13.26 -13.14
N ARG A 235 20.67 12.85 -12.78
CA ARG A 235 20.38 12.27 -11.45
C ARG A 235 21.21 11.01 -11.18
N ALA A 236 21.36 10.13 -12.17
CA ALA A 236 22.19 8.94 -12.02
C ALA A 236 23.66 9.31 -11.77
N ALA A 237 24.18 10.30 -12.49
CA ALA A 237 25.53 10.83 -12.30
C ALA A 237 25.69 11.48 -10.92
N THR A 238 24.72 12.26 -10.43
CA THR A 238 24.75 12.83 -9.08
C THR A 238 24.74 11.76 -8.00
N ILE A 239 23.92 10.70 -8.16
CA ILE A 239 23.88 9.58 -7.21
C ILE A 239 25.23 8.85 -7.22
N MET A 240 25.80 8.57 -8.39
CA MET A 240 27.11 7.93 -8.51
C MET A 240 28.21 8.81 -7.89
N ALA A 241 28.20 10.12 -8.15
CA ALA A 241 29.13 11.07 -7.56
C ALA A 241 28.97 11.18 -6.03
N ALA A 242 27.74 11.11 -5.50
CA ALA A 242 27.50 11.09 -4.06
C ALA A 242 27.99 9.80 -3.40
N VAL A 243 27.90 8.67 -4.10
CA VAL A 243 28.54 7.42 -3.68
C VAL A 243 30.08 7.55 -3.68
N LEU A 244 30.65 8.42 -4.51
CA LEU A 244 32.09 8.66 -4.65
C LEU A 244 32.65 9.84 -3.83
N LYS A 245 31.81 10.64 -3.14
CA LYS A 245 32.25 11.71 -2.21
C LYS A 245 33.13 11.15 -1.08
N PRO A 246 34.06 11.95 -0.52
CA PRO A 246 35.42 11.53 -0.18
C PRO A 246 35.40 10.34 0.77
N GLN A 247 35.57 9.16 0.19
CA GLN A 247 35.90 7.97 0.93
C GLN A 247 37.34 8.10 1.41
N THR A 248 37.57 7.79 2.68
CA THR A 248 38.91 7.55 3.19
C THR A 248 39.64 6.57 2.26
N PRO A 249 40.98 6.65 2.13
CA PRO A 249 41.74 5.74 1.27
C PRO A 249 41.39 4.27 1.50
N GLN A 250 41.12 3.88 2.76
CA GLN A 250 40.65 2.55 3.14
C GLN A 250 39.27 2.20 2.59
N ALA A 251 38.28 3.09 2.68
CA ALA A 251 36.95 2.84 2.13
C ALA A 251 36.95 2.76 0.60
N ARG A 252 37.87 3.49 -0.05
CA ARG A 252 38.14 3.38 -1.50
C ARG A 252 38.71 2.01 -1.87
N ARG A 253 39.72 1.55 -1.13
CA ARG A 253 40.36 0.23 -1.34
C ARG A 253 39.37 -0.93 -1.18
N ILE A 254 38.57 -0.94 -0.12
CA ILE A 254 37.55 -1.99 0.12
C ILE A 254 36.52 -2.04 -1.02
N ARG A 255 36.12 -0.88 -1.55
CA ARG A 255 35.20 -0.83 -2.70
C ARG A 255 35.83 -1.39 -3.96
N LEU A 256 37.06 -0.97 -4.28
CA LEU A 256 37.82 -1.46 -5.43
C LEU A 256 38.00 -2.99 -5.34
N ASP A 257 38.46 -3.50 -4.20
CA ASP A 257 38.64 -4.95 -4.00
C ASP A 257 37.31 -5.71 -4.21
N GLY A 258 36.20 -5.17 -3.72
CA GLY A 258 34.86 -5.77 -3.90
C GLY A 258 34.30 -5.66 -5.32
N ASP A 259 34.69 -4.66 -6.11
CA ASP A 259 34.29 -4.52 -7.51
C ASP A 259 35.15 -5.41 -8.41
N ILE A 260 36.46 -5.53 -8.13
CA ILE A 260 37.37 -6.43 -8.83
C ILE A 260 36.97 -7.89 -8.57
N GLN A 261 36.63 -8.27 -7.33
CA GLN A 261 36.11 -9.61 -7.02
C GLN A 261 34.82 -9.94 -7.78
N ARG A 262 33.90 -8.97 -7.94
CA ARG A 262 32.66 -9.14 -8.70
C ARG A 262 32.91 -9.30 -10.20
N LEU A 263 33.87 -8.56 -10.75
CA LEU A 263 34.30 -8.73 -12.15
C LEU A 263 34.99 -10.07 -12.38
N ALA A 264 35.82 -10.52 -11.43
CA ALA A 264 36.50 -11.79 -11.47
C ALA A 264 35.50 -12.96 -11.46
N THR A 265 34.50 -12.93 -10.58
CA THR A 265 33.43 -13.94 -10.55
C THR A 265 32.57 -13.92 -11.81
N ALA A 266 32.21 -12.73 -12.32
CA ALA A 266 31.47 -12.63 -13.58
C ALA A 266 32.25 -13.15 -14.80
N ARG A 267 33.59 -13.18 -14.74
CA ARG A 267 34.49 -13.64 -15.81
C ARG A 267 35.14 -15.01 -15.51
N ASN A 268 34.72 -15.71 -14.46
CA ASN A 268 35.32 -16.98 -14.00
C ASN A 268 36.84 -16.93 -13.79
N ILE A 269 37.37 -15.78 -13.36
CA ILE A 269 38.79 -15.62 -13.02
C ILE A 269 38.96 -15.99 -11.55
N THR A 270 39.50 -17.18 -11.29
CA THR A 270 39.52 -17.80 -9.95
C THR A 270 40.78 -17.55 -9.13
N CYS A 271 41.83 -16.96 -9.73
CA CYS A 271 43.14 -16.83 -9.08
C CYS A 271 43.61 -15.37 -9.01
N PRO A 272 43.92 -14.81 -7.82
CA PRO A 272 44.42 -13.44 -7.64
C PRO A 272 45.87 -13.24 -8.09
N SER A 273 46.53 -14.28 -8.62
CA SER A 273 47.95 -14.28 -9.03
C SER A 273 48.17 -14.16 -10.54
N SER A 274 47.12 -14.02 -11.37
CA SER A 274 47.35 -13.82 -12.80
C SER A 274 47.83 -12.38 -13.06
N SER A 275 48.75 -12.21 -14.02
CA SER A 275 49.25 -10.90 -14.47
C SER A 275 48.14 -9.90 -14.83
N PHE A 276 46.96 -10.41 -15.21
CA PHE A 276 45.75 -9.63 -15.46
C PHE A 276 45.21 -8.90 -14.21
N TRP A 277 45.39 -9.44 -13.00
CA TRP A 277 45.03 -8.77 -11.74
C TRP A 277 45.88 -7.53 -11.48
N TYR A 278 47.19 -7.62 -11.73
CA TYR A 278 48.10 -6.49 -11.62
C TYR A 278 47.77 -5.41 -12.66
N PHE A 279 47.46 -5.79 -13.89
CA PHE A 279 47.04 -4.83 -14.92
C PHE A 279 45.73 -4.10 -14.58
N LEU A 280 44.77 -4.75 -13.93
CA LEU A 280 43.52 -4.12 -13.50
C LEU A 280 43.67 -3.22 -12.26
N ALA A 281 44.55 -3.58 -11.33
CA ALA A 281 44.79 -2.82 -10.11
C ALA A 281 45.61 -1.54 -10.34
N PHE A 282 46.54 -1.55 -11.31
CA PHE A 282 47.48 -0.44 -11.55
C PHE A 282 47.07 0.52 -12.67
N ASN A 283 46.12 0.18 -13.55
CA ASN A 283 45.66 1.09 -14.62
C ASN A 283 44.64 2.16 -14.19
N TYR A 284 44.39 2.33 -12.89
CA TYR A 284 43.35 3.24 -12.39
C TYR A 284 43.86 4.38 -11.52
N ASP A 285 45.11 4.80 -11.69
CA ASP A 285 45.59 6.07 -11.15
C ASP A 285 45.95 7.05 -12.29
N PRO A 286 45.05 7.97 -12.67
CA PRO A 286 45.36 9.01 -13.66
C PRO A 286 46.32 10.09 -13.11
N GLY A 287 46.82 9.96 -11.88
CA GLY A 287 47.72 10.93 -11.23
C GLY A 287 49.14 10.44 -10.93
N LEU A 288 49.48 9.18 -11.21
CA LEU A 288 50.84 8.68 -11.01
C LEU A 288 51.68 8.92 -12.28
N ASN A 289 52.40 10.04 -12.30
CA ASN A 289 53.55 10.22 -13.18
C ASN A 289 54.61 9.20 -12.78
N TYR A 290 54.80 8.18 -13.62
CA TYR A 290 55.97 7.32 -13.55
C TYR A 290 57.11 8.03 -14.28
N VAL A 291 58.17 8.37 -13.54
CA VAL A 291 59.47 8.81 -14.06
C VAL A 291 60.22 7.61 -14.61
#